data_AF-C6TD68-F1
#
_entry.id   AF-C6TD68-F1
#
_cell.length_a   1.000
_cell.length_b   1.000
_cell.length_c   1.000
_cell.angle_alpha   90.00
_cell.angle_beta   90.00
_cell.angle_gamma   90.00
#
_symmetry.space_group_name_H-M   'P 1'
#
loop_
_entity.id
_entity.type
_entity.pdbx_description
1 polymer ?
#
loop_
_entity_poly.entity_id
_entity_poly.type
_entity_poly.pdbx_seq_one_letter_code
_entity_poly.pdbx_strand_id
1 'polypeptide(L)'
;MARIKPQALLQQSKRKKGPSRISAVTVIFYFLILALVGFFLFASYRHWSSRSRLQSEDHLSVSEGENTFVDSKKSELPGYAVLNTSKGSIIIELYKESAPEVVDEFIDLCQKGHFKGMLFHKVIKHYVIQAGDNQGSGATEDWNLRGKQHTITSMKHEAFMLGTSKGKHNNKGFDLFITTAPIPD
;
A
#
# COMPACT_ATOMS: atom_id res chain seq x y z
N MET A 1 -29.54 -39.86 61.50
CA MET A 1 -28.58 -40.78 60.85
C MET A 1 -29.23 -41.35 59.59
N ALA A 2 -28.58 -41.26 58.42
CA ALA A 2 -29.11 -41.81 57.16
C ALA A 2 -27.98 -42.47 56.35
N ARG A 3 -28.30 -43.59 55.68
CA ARG A 3 -27.35 -44.43 54.94
C ARG A 3 -27.63 -44.33 53.44
N ILE A 4 -26.70 -43.75 52.68
CA ILE A 4 -26.78 -43.65 51.22
C ILE A 4 -26.49 -45.03 50.61
N LYS A 5 -27.37 -45.52 49.73
CA LYS A 5 -27.18 -46.78 49.01
C LYS A 5 -26.10 -46.60 47.92
N PRO A 6 -25.03 -47.41 47.90
CA PRO A 6 -23.88 -47.24 46.98
C PRO A 6 -24.17 -47.69 45.54
N GLN A 7 -25.39 -48.14 45.22
CA GLN A 7 -25.69 -48.72 43.92
C GLN A 7 -25.68 -47.70 42.78
N ALA A 8 -26.00 -46.42 43.06
CA ALA A 8 -25.91 -45.35 42.07
C ALA A 8 -24.45 -45.04 41.68
N LEU A 9 -23.51 -45.14 42.63
CA LEU A 9 -22.09 -44.87 42.40
C LEU A 9 -21.40 -45.99 41.60
N LEU A 10 -21.81 -47.25 41.82
CA LEU A 10 -21.29 -48.39 41.05
C LEU A 10 -21.73 -48.37 39.58
N GLN A 11 -22.92 -47.81 39.28
CA GLN A 11 -23.38 -47.65 37.91
C GLN A 11 -22.60 -46.57 37.14
N GLN A 12 -22.18 -45.49 37.81
CA GLN A 12 -21.32 -44.46 37.20
C GLN A 12 -19.89 -44.98 36.95
N SER A 13 -19.35 -45.85 37.80
CA SER A 13 -18.00 -46.43 37.65
C SER A 13 -17.85 -47.32 36.40
N LYS A 14 -18.90 -48.04 35.99
CA LYS A 14 -18.85 -48.93 34.82
C LYS A 14 -18.90 -48.20 33.46
N ARG A 15 -19.17 -46.89 33.43
CA ARG A 15 -19.12 -46.06 32.21
C ARG A 15 -17.67 -45.59 31.95
N LYS A 16 -16.69 -46.51 31.92
CA LYS A 16 -15.40 -46.20 31.29
C LYS A 16 -15.66 -46.04 29.79
N LYS A 17 -15.66 -44.78 29.32
CA LYS A 17 -15.68 -44.43 27.90
C LYS A 17 -14.48 -45.13 27.25
N GLY A 18 -14.74 -46.12 26.40
CA GLY A 18 -13.70 -46.70 25.55
C GLY A 18 -13.07 -45.63 24.65
N PRO A 19 -11.89 -45.91 24.06
CA PRO A 19 -11.22 -44.95 23.18
C PRO A 19 -12.18 -44.50 22.09
N SER A 20 -12.41 -43.19 22.00
CA SER A 20 -13.32 -42.60 21.03
C SER A 20 -12.83 -42.94 19.63
N ARG A 21 -13.59 -43.77 18.89
CA ARG A 21 -13.34 -44.01 17.48
C ARG A 21 -13.48 -42.67 16.78
N ILE A 22 -12.44 -42.25 16.05
CA ILE A 22 -12.44 -41.01 15.29
C ILE A 22 -13.60 -41.08 14.30
N SER A 23 -14.57 -40.17 14.44
CA SER A 23 -15.74 -40.15 13.58
C SER A 23 -15.32 -39.75 12.17
N ALA A 24 -15.91 -40.39 11.15
CA ALA A 24 -15.68 -40.04 9.75
C ALA A 24 -15.94 -38.54 9.50
N VAL A 25 -16.89 -37.94 10.23
CA VAL A 25 -17.18 -36.50 10.18
C VAL A 25 -15.98 -35.66 10.61
N THR A 26 -15.26 -36.09 11.66
CA THR A 26 -14.06 -35.40 12.14
C THR A 26 -12.93 -35.48 11.12
N VAL A 27 -12.79 -36.63 10.45
CA VAL A 27 -11.81 -36.79 9.36
C VAL A 27 -12.12 -35.86 8.19
N ILE A 28 -13.37 -35.84 7.71
CA ILE A 28 -13.82 -34.98 6.62
C ILE A 28 -13.62 -33.49 6.98
N PHE A 29 -13.91 -33.12 8.22
CA PHE A 29 -13.71 -31.75 8.71
C PHE A 29 -12.25 -31.32 8.66
N TYR A 30 -11.30 -32.17 9.06
CA TYR A 30 -9.87 -31.87 8.94
C TYR A 30 -9.40 -31.77 7.49
N PHE A 31 -9.92 -32.61 6.59
CA PHE A 31 -9.63 -32.49 5.16
C PHE A 31 -10.13 -31.16 4.57
N LEU A 32 -11.33 -30.72 4.96
CA LEU A 32 -11.88 -29.42 4.55
C LEU A 32 -10.99 -28.27 5.03
N ILE A 33 -10.55 -28.31 6.29
CA ILE A 33 -9.64 -27.30 6.84
C ILE A 33 -8.31 -27.28 6.09
N LEU A 34 -7.70 -28.44 5.86
CA LEU A 34 -6.44 -28.54 5.10
C LEU A 34 -6.58 -27.99 3.68
N ALA A 35 -7.70 -28.26 3.01
CA ALA A 35 -7.98 -27.72 1.68
C ALA A 35 -8.13 -26.19 1.70
N LEU A 36 -8.82 -25.63 2.69
CA LEU A 36 -8.97 -24.18 2.85
C LEU A 36 -7.64 -23.50 3.15
N VAL A 37 -6.83 -24.07 4.04
CA VAL A 37 -5.48 -23.54 4.35
C VAL A 37 -4.58 -23.63 3.12
N GLY A 38 -4.58 -24.75 2.41
CA GLY A 38 -3.84 -24.92 1.17
C GLY A 38 -4.27 -23.93 0.09
N PHE A 39 -5.59 -23.71 -0.07
CA PHE A 39 -6.12 -22.72 -0.98
C PHE A 39 -5.71 -21.30 -0.61
N PHE A 40 -5.73 -20.95 0.68
CA PHE A 40 -5.32 -19.64 1.16
C PHE A 40 -3.83 -19.39 0.93
N LEU A 41 -2.98 -20.38 1.27
CA LEU A 41 -1.55 -20.34 0.99
C LEU A 41 -1.26 -20.27 -0.51
N PHE A 42 -2.00 -21.02 -1.32
CA PHE A 42 -1.88 -20.98 -2.78
C PHE A 42 -2.34 -19.64 -3.35
N ALA A 43 -3.44 -19.07 -2.86
CA ALA A 43 -3.92 -17.76 -3.28
C ALA A 43 -2.94 -16.65 -2.90
N SER A 44 -2.43 -16.66 -1.67
CA SER A 44 -1.39 -15.71 -1.23
C SER A 44 -0.08 -15.92 -2.01
N TYR A 45 0.33 -17.16 -2.25
CA TYR A 45 1.50 -17.47 -3.06
C TYR A 45 1.33 -17.04 -4.51
N ARG A 46 0.16 -17.27 -5.11
CA ARG A 46 -0.14 -16.88 -6.50
C ARG A 46 -0.24 -15.36 -6.64
N HIS A 47 -0.87 -14.68 -5.69
CA HIS A 47 -0.92 -13.23 -5.63
C HIS A 47 0.49 -12.61 -5.50
N TRP A 48 1.37 -13.22 -4.72
CA TRP A 48 2.76 -12.80 -4.58
C TRP A 48 3.62 -13.14 -5.81
N SER A 49 3.50 -14.34 -6.37
CA SER A 49 4.32 -14.82 -7.51
C SER A 49 3.93 -14.22 -8.86
N SER A 50 2.67 -13.82 -9.04
CA SER A 50 2.26 -13.00 -10.20
C SER A 50 2.92 -11.61 -10.20
N ARG A 51 3.42 -11.13 -9.03
CA ARG A 51 4.16 -9.86 -8.92
C ARG A 51 5.58 -9.95 -9.47
N SER A 52 6.14 -11.15 -9.58
CA SER A 52 7.52 -11.42 -10.01
C SER A 52 7.66 -11.96 -11.43
N ARG A 53 6.57 -12.09 -12.20
CA ARG A 53 6.59 -12.62 -13.58
C ARG A 53 6.39 -11.55 -14.66
N LEU A 54 6.78 -10.32 -14.36
CA LEU A 54 6.79 -9.16 -15.26
C LEU A 54 8.19 -8.52 -15.29
N GLN A 55 9.22 -9.37 -15.24
CA GLN A 55 10.62 -8.99 -15.37
C GLN A 55 11.35 -9.96 -16.29
N SER A 56 10.79 -10.18 -17.48
CA SER A 56 11.48 -10.73 -18.64
C SER A 56 10.75 -10.20 -19.86
N GLU A 57 11.47 -9.61 -20.79
CA GLU A 57 10.97 -8.98 -22.03
C GLU A 57 10.47 -7.54 -21.85
N ASP A 58 11.40 -6.58 -21.88
CA ASP A 58 11.43 -5.68 -23.04
C ASP A 58 12.74 -4.88 -23.04
N HIS A 59 13.66 -5.32 -23.88
CA HIS A 59 14.83 -4.57 -24.27
C HIS A 59 14.53 -3.94 -25.64
N LEU A 60 14.37 -2.62 -25.63
CA LEU A 60 14.74 -1.68 -26.70
C LEU A 60 14.26 -2.00 -28.14
N SER A 61 13.29 -1.22 -28.62
CA SER A 61 13.50 -0.43 -29.85
C SER A 61 12.55 0.76 -29.95
N VAL A 62 13.16 1.90 -30.23
CA VAL A 62 12.54 3.16 -30.66
C VAL A 62 12.08 3.00 -32.10
N SER A 63 10.88 3.45 -32.44
CA SER A 63 10.64 4.12 -33.73
C SER A 63 9.32 4.90 -33.73
N GLU A 64 9.39 6.06 -34.36
CA GLU A 64 8.34 7.06 -34.56
C GLU A 64 7.25 6.57 -35.52
N GLY A 65 6.02 7.09 -35.39
CA GLY A 65 5.03 7.07 -36.47
C GLY A 65 3.57 6.81 -36.08
N GLU A 66 2.82 7.91 -35.99
CA GLU A 66 1.45 8.11 -36.51
C GLU A 66 0.23 7.31 -35.97
N ASN A 67 -0.69 8.10 -35.38
CA ASN A 67 -2.17 8.00 -35.32
C ASN A 67 -2.83 6.61 -35.44
N THR A 68 -3.40 6.09 -34.33
CA THR A 68 -4.83 5.71 -34.22
C THR A 68 -5.17 5.12 -32.84
N PHE A 69 -6.40 5.39 -32.38
CA PHE A 69 -7.12 4.67 -31.30
C PHE A 69 -6.48 4.67 -29.90
N VAL A 70 -6.76 5.73 -29.13
CA VAL A 70 -6.69 5.66 -27.67
C VAL A 70 -7.96 4.98 -27.16
N ASP A 71 -8.06 3.67 -27.38
CA ASP A 71 -9.03 2.82 -26.70
C ASP A 71 -8.35 2.12 -25.52
N SER A 72 -8.86 2.41 -24.33
CA SER A 72 -8.91 1.52 -23.17
C SER A 72 -7.70 0.62 -22.90
N LYS A 73 -6.55 1.22 -22.55
CA LYS A 73 -5.65 0.61 -21.57
C LYS A 73 -5.60 1.50 -20.34
N LYS A 74 -6.67 1.43 -19.54
CA LYS A 74 -6.62 1.75 -18.11
C LYS A 74 -5.60 0.78 -17.51
N SER A 75 -4.33 1.19 -17.52
CA SER A 75 -3.26 0.47 -16.85
C SER A 75 -3.70 0.27 -15.41
N GLU A 76 -3.63 -0.98 -14.92
CA GLU A 76 -3.94 -1.38 -13.55
C GLU A 76 -2.93 -0.76 -12.57
N LEU A 77 -2.89 0.57 -12.51
CA LEU A 77 -2.01 1.29 -11.62
C LEU A 77 -2.62 1.30 -10.23
N PRO A 78 -1.77 1.18 -9.19
CA PRO A 78 -2.25 1.16 -7.82
C PRO A 78 -2.95 2.49 -7.49
N GLY A 79 -4.20 2.40 -7.05
CA GLY A 79 -4.96 3.58 -6.60
C GLY A 79 -4.48 4.14 -5.26
N TYR A 80 -3.60 3.41 -4.55
CA TYR A 80 -3.05 3.84 -3.27
C TYR A 80 -1.60 3.39 -3.10
N ALA A 81 -0.85 4.13 -2.27
CA ALA A 81 0.49 3.79 -1.81
C ALA A 81 0.55 3.85 -0.28
N VAL A 82 1.44 3.06 0.32
CA VAL A 82 1.66 3.05 1.78
C VAL A 82 3.09 3.47 2.07
N LEU A 83 3.26 4.60 2.75
CA LEU A 83 4.54 5.06 3.28
C LEU A 83 4.71 4.57 4.71
N ASN A 84 5.68 3.69 4.94
CA ASN A 84 6.04 3.25 6.27
C ASN A 84 7.10 4.18 6.86
N THR A 85 6.72 4.95 7.88
CA THR A 85 7.61 5.88 8.57
C THR A 85 7.94 5.39 9.97
N SER A 86 8.95 5.99 10.61
CA SER A 86 9.29 5.73 12.02
C SER A 86 8.18 6.11 13.01
N LYS A 87 7.19 6.90 12.58
CA LYS A 87 6.04 7.34 13.39
C LYS A 87 4.74 6.63 13.04
N GLY A 88 4.74 5.70 12.09
CA GLY A 88 3.57 4.96 11.64
C GLY A 88 3.43 4.91 10.13
N SER A 89 2.44 4.17 9.65
CA SER A 89 2.12 4.05 8.23
C SER A 89 1.17 5.16 7.79
N ILE A 90 1.44 5.74 6.63
CA ILE A 90 0.61 6.75 5.98
C ILE A 90 0.09 6.14 4.68
N ILE A 91 -1.24 6.15 4.49
CA ILE A 91 -1.89 5.70 3.27
C ILE A 91 -2.14 6.92 2.39
N ILE A 92 -1.75 6.84 1.13
CA ILE A 92 -1.88 7.92 0.14
C ILE A 92 -2.74 7.40 -1.00
N GLU A 93 -3.78 8.13 -1.34
CA GLU A 93 -4.56 7.90 -2.56
C GLU A 93 -3.89 8.61 -3.73
N LEU A 94 -3.76 7.91 -4.87
CA LEU A 94 -3.10 8.43 -6.06
C LEU A 94 -4.15 8.80 -7.12
N TYR A 95 -4.22 10.10 -7.44
CA TYR A 95 -5.15 10.63 -8.43
C TYR A 95 -4.50 10.77 -9.80
N LYS A 96 -4.32 9.64 -10.50
CA LYS A 96 -3.68 9.63 -11.83
C LYS A 96 -4.39 10.51 -12.85
N GLU A 97 -5.73 10.59 -12.79
CA GLU A 97 -6.53 11.42 -13.68
C GLU A 97 -6.20 12.92 -13.58
N SER A 98 -5.72 13.36 -12.41
CA SER A 98 -5.38 14.76 -12.18
C SER A 98 -3.92 15.09 -12.48
N ALA A 99 -2.99 14.14 -12.29
CA ALA A 99 -1.55 14.37 -12.44
C ALA A 99 -0.82 13.10 -12.91
N PRO A 100 -1.03 12.67 -14.18
CA PRO A 100 -0.60 11.34 -14.63
C PRO A 100 0.92 11.16 -14.65
N GLU A 101 1.67 12.16 -15.13
CA GLU A 101 3.13 12.11 -15.22
C GLU A 101 3.79 12.00 -13.82
N VAL A 102 3.30 12.77 -12.86
CA VAL A 102 3.82 12.79 -11.48
C VAL A 102 3.52 11.49 -10.75
N VAL A 103 2.31 10.95 -10.94
CA VAL A 103 1.92 9.67 -10.33
C VAL A 103 2.76 8.52 -10.89
N ASP A 104 3.02 8.51 -12.20
CA ASP A 104 3.85 7.48 -12.82
C ASP A 104 5.31 7.54 -12.33
N GLU A 105 5.89 8.74 -12.27
CA GLU A 105 7.24 8.94 -11.71
C GLU A 105 7.30 8.50 -10.24
N PHE A 106 6.31 8.86 -9.43
CA PHE A 106 6.24 8.46 -8.03
C PHE A 106 6.20 6.94 -7.88
N ILE A 107 5.39 6.24 -8.69
CA ILE A 107 5.28 4.77 -8.66
C ILE A 107 6.61 4.13 -9.06
N ASP A 108 7.27 4.62 -10.11
CA ASP A 108 8.57 4.13 -10.57
C ASP A 108 9.65 4.29 -9.48
N LEU A 109 9.71 5.46 -8.83
CA LEU A 109 10.63 5.72 -7.73
C LEU A 109 10.35 4.85 -6.49
N CYS A 110 9.08 4.60 -6.19
CA CYS A 110 8.67 3.65 -5.16
C CYS A 110 9.19 2.23 -5.45
N GLN A 111 9.05 1.76 -6.69
CA GLN A 111 9.52 0.43 -7.10
C GLN A 111 11.05 0.31 -7.05
N LYS A 112 11.76 1.39 -7.39
CA LYS A 112 13.23 1.50 -7.28
C LYS A 112 13.72 1.64 -5.83
N GLY A 113 12.82 1.81 -4.86
CA GLY A 113 13.16 1.97 -3.44
C GLY A 113 13.77 3.33 -3.11
N HIS A 114 13.59 4.35 -3.95
CA HIS A 114 14.16 5.69 -3.79
C HIS A 114 13.83 6.34 -2.43
N PHE A 115 12.61 6.12 -1.93
CA PHE A 115 12.15 6.70 -0.66
C PHE A 115 12.64 5.94 0.59
N LYS A 116 13.34 4.81 0.43
CA LYS A 116 13.78 3.99 1.56
C LYS A 116 14.90 4.67 2.33
N GLY A 117 14.64 5.03 3.59
CA GLY A 117 15.60 5.75 4.43
C GLY A 117 15.62 7.27 4.19
N MET A 118 14.73 7.78 3.34
CA MET A 118 14.54 9.22 3.16
C MET A 118 14.04 9.86 4.47
N LEU A 119 14.62 10.99 4.83
CA LEU A 119 14.26 11.73 6.04
C LEU A 119 13.30 12.89 5.71
N PHE A 120 12.48 13.24 6.71
CA PHE A 120 11.72 14.48 6.68
C PHE A 120 12.63 15.60 7.21
N HIS A 121 13.20 16.40 6.31
CA HIS A 121 14.19 17.43 6.67
C HIS A 121 13.55 18.70 7.22
N LYS A 122 12.30 19.00 6.82
CA LYS A 122 11.62 20.24 7.20
C LYS A 122 10.18 19.96 7.58
N VAL A 123 9.77 20.50 8.72
CA VAL A 123 8.38 20.45 9.20
C VAL A 123 7.99 21.86 9.60
N ILE A 124 7.14 22.50 8.81
CA ILE A 124 6.53 23.79 9.15
C ILE A 124 5.12 23.51 9.65
N LYS A 125 4.88 23.80 10.94
CA LYS A 125 3.59 23.58 11.59
C LYS A 125 2.49 24.37 10.86
N HIS A 126 1.35 23.73 10.60
CA HIS A 126 0.21 24.31 9.88
C HIS A 126 0.55 24.79 8.46
N TYR A 127 1.48 24.12 7.81
CA TYR A 127 1.88 24.47 6.45
C TYR A 127 2.29 23.22 5.67
N VAL A 128 3.57 22.83 5.71
CA VAL A 128 4.09 21.74 4.88
C VAL A 128 5.18 20.94 5.59
N ILE A 129 5.21 19.65 5.32
CA ILE A 129 6.30 18.74 5.63
C ILE A 129 7.04 18.46 4.31
N GLN A 130 8.37 18.56 4.32
CA GLN A 130 9.22 18.26 3.19
C GLN A 130 10.13 17.06 3.50
N ALA A 131 10.14 16.09 2.60
CA ALA A 131 11.03 14.94 2.57
C ALA A 131 11.80 14.93 1.24
N GLY A 132 13.05 14.48 1.21
CA GLY A 132 13.86 14.49 -0.03
C GLY A 132 15.33 14.79 0.23
N ASP A 133 16.13 14.85 -0.83
CA ASP A 133 17.59 15.00 -0.75
C ASP A 133 18.02 16.48 -0.69
N ASN A 134 17.15 17.41 -1.10
CA ASN A 134 17.46 18.83 -1.06
C ASN A 134 17.32 19.39 0.36
N GLN A 135 18.45 19.45 1.08
CA GLN A 135 18.60 20.17 2.35
C GLN A 135 18.55 21.71 2.21
N GLY A 136 18.30 22.25 1.00
CA GLY A 136 18.34 23.68 0.69
C GLY A 136 16.99 24.41 0.85
N SER A 137 17.03 25.66 1.33
CA SER A 137 15.86 26.55 1.50
C SER A 137 15.05 26.76 0.21
N GLY A 138 15.68 26.65 -0.95
CA GLY A 138 15.08 26.96 -2.25
C GLY A 138 13.89 26.09 -2.66
N ALA A 139 13.85 24.81 -2.25
CA ALA A 139 12.76 23.91 -2.65
C ALA A 139 11.41 24.32 -2.03
N THR A 140 11.42 24.84 -0.80
CA THR A 140 10.21 25.40 -0.17
C THR A 140 9.78 26.70 -0.84
N GLU A 141 10.73 27.55 -1.23
CA GLU A 141 10.47 28.84 -1.89
C GLU A 141 9.89 28.65 -3.30
N ASP A 142 10.43 27.71 -4.07
CA ASP A 142 9.92 27.33 -5.39
C ASP A 142 8.50 26.75 -5.32
N TRP A 143 8.18 25.99 -4.28
CA TRP A 143 6.82 25.48 -4.03
C TRP A 143 5.84 26.63 -3.71
N ASN A 144 6.25 27.57 -2.85
CA ASN A 144 5.46 28.76 -2.50
C ASN A 144 5.15 29.64 -3.71
N LEU A 145 6.17 29.93 -4.52
CA LEU A 145 6.03 30.77 -5.72
C LEU A 145 5.04 30.15 -6.73
N ARG A 146 4.98 28.81 -6.80
CA ARG A 146 4.10 28.09 -7.72
C ARG A 146 2.66 27.95 -7.24
N GLY A 147 2.42 27.91 -5.93
CA GLY A 147 1.07 28.05 -5.38
C GLY A 147 0.39 29.33 -5.88
N LYS A 148 1.17 30.41 -6.02
CA LYS A 148 0.68 31.71 -6.53
C LYS A 148 0.57 31.82 -8.05
N GLN A 149 1.22 30.94 -8.83
CA GLN A 149 1.36 31.12 -10.28
C GLN A 149 0.41 30.26 -11.13
N HIS A 150 -0.32 29.27 -10.57
CA HIS A 150 -1.28 28.48 -11.35
C HIS A 150 -2.65 29.15 -11.43
N THR A 151 -2.80 29.97 -12.46
CA THR A 151 -4.09 30.12 -13.15
C THR A 151 -4.32 28.84 -13.96
N ILE A 152 -5.57 28.35 -13.98
CA ILE A 152 -6.10 27.13 -14.63
C ILE A 152 -6.21 25.95 -13.64
N THR A 153 -7.45 25.77 -13.16
CA THR A 153 -7.97 24.71 -12.27
C THR A 153 -7.35 24.63 -10.88
N SER A 154 -7.86 25.52 -10.00
CA SER A 154 -7.67 25.52 -8.55
C SER A 154 -8.10 24.18 -7.94
N MET A 155 -7.16 23.23 -7.82
CA MET A 155 -7.17 22.36 -6.66
C MET A 155 -6.71 23.23 -5.50
N LYS A 156 -7.66 23.71 -4.70
CA LYS A 156 -7.36 24.31 -3.40
C LYS A 156 -6.47 23.34 -2.66
N HIS A 157 -5.31 23.80 -2.20
CA HIS A 157 -4.41 22.95 -1.42
C HIS A 157 -5.09 22.70 -0.08
N GLU A 158 -5.85 21.60 0.00
CA GLU A 158 -6.44 21.14 1.25
C GLU A 158 -5.35 20.54 2.17
N ALA A 159 -5.69 20.34 3.44
CA ALA A 159 -4.80 19.65 4.35
C ALA A 159 -4.60 18.19 3.89
N PHE A 160 -3.41 17.63 4.14
CA PHE A 160 -3.03 16.25 3.83
C PHE A 160 -2.92 15.91 2.34
N MET A 161 -2.68 16.91 1.50
CA MET A 161 -2.34 16.72 0.10
C MET A 161 -0.86 16.43 -0.05
N LEU A 162 -0.53 15.53 -0.99
CA LEU A 162 0.83 15.14 -1.32
C LEU A 162 1.22 15.69 -2.69
N GLY A 163 2.40 16.29 -2.79
CA GLY A 163 2.90 16.90 -4.01
C GLY A 163 4.43 16.82 -4.13
N THR A 164 4.93 17.29 -5.26
CA THR A 164 6.37 17.38 -5.55
C THR A 164 6.70 18.75 -6.15
N SER A 165 7.81 19.36 -5.75
CA SER A 165 8.27 20.59 -6.41
C SER A 165 8.68 20.27 -7.84
N LYS A 166 8.31 21.11 -8.82
CA LYS A 166 8.71 20.92 -10.23
C LYS A 166 10.22 21.16 -10.39
N GLY A 167 11.02 20.17 -10.04
CA GLY A 167 12.43 20.08 -10.38
C GLY A 167 12.54 19.65 -11.83
N LYS A 168 12.57 20.62 -12.76
CA LYS A 168 13.01 20.44 -14.14
C LYS A 168 14.10 19.35 -14.18
N HIS A 169 13.85 18.23 -14.89
CA HIS A 169 14.71 17.05 -15.05
C HIS A 169 16.22 17.39 -15.05
N ASN A 170 16.79 17.53 -13.87
CA ASN A 170 18.16 17.97 -13.74
C ASN A 170 18.72 17.37 -12.47
N ASN A 171 18.83 16.03 -12.44
CA ASN A 171 19.64 15.26 -11.50
C ASN A 171 19.50 15.56 -9.98
N LYS A 172 18.47 16.30 -9.55
CA LYS A 172 18.35 16.90 -8.21
C LYS A 172 17.36 16.20 -7.27
N GLY A 173 16.91 15.00 -7.63
CA GLY A 173 16.06 14.16 -6.79
C GLY A 173 14.58 14.55 -6.78
N PHE A 174 13.75 13.62 -6.29
CA PHE A 174 12.30 13.79 -6.13
C PHE A 174 12.00 14.20 -4.69
N ASP A 175 11.62 15.47 -4.49
CA ASP A 175 11.23 16.00 -3.19
C ASP A 175 9.73 15.79 -2.94
N LEU A 176 9.41 15.25 -1.77
CA LEU A 176 8.05 14.97 -1.31
C LEU A 176 7.56 16.10 -0.41
N PHE A 177 6.42 16.69 -0.74
CA PHE A 177 5.74 17.69 0.08
C PHE A 177 4.40 17.16 0.57
N ILE A 178 4.11 17.31 1.87
CA ILE A 178 2.84 16.93 2.49
C ILE A 178 2.26 18.16 3.18
N THR A 179 1.09 18.63 2.76
CA THR A 179 0.42 19.76 3.41
C THR A 179 -0.19 19.33 4.75
N THR A 180 -0.10 20.17 5.78
CA THR A 180 -0.67 19.89 7.11
C THR A 180 -1.82 20.82 7.49
N ALA A 181 -2.05 21.86 6.68
CA ALA A 181 -3.19 22.75 6.77
C ALA A 181 -3.53 23.22 5.34
N PRO A 182 -4.74 23.77 5.13
CA PRO A 182 -5.06 24.43 3.88
C PRO A 182 -4.08 25.58 3.63
N ILE A 183 -3.52 25.67 2.43
CA ILE A 183 -2.64 26.78 2.07
C ILE A 183 -3.53 27.85 1.41
N PRO A 184 -3.76 29.01 2.07
CA PRO A 184 -4.46 30.12 1.43
C PRO A 184 -3.59 30.72 0.32
N ASP A 185 -4.24 31.16 -0.76
CA ASP A 185 -3.61 31.83 -1.91
C ASP A 185 -2.88 33.14 -1.52
#